data_AF-A0A918UBC2-F1
#
_entry.id   AF-A0A918UBC2-F1
#
_cell.length_a   1.000
_cell.length_b   1.000
_cell.length_c   1.000
_cell.angle_alpha   90.00
_cell.angle_beta   90.00
_cell.angle_gamma   90.00
#
_symmetry.space_group_name_H-M   'P 1'
#
loop_
_entity.id
_entity.type
_entity.pdbx_description
1 polymer ?
#
loop_
_entity_poly.entity_id
_entity_poly.type
_entity_poly.pdbx_seq_one_letter_code
_entity_poly.pdbx_strand_id
1 'polypeptide(L)'
;MTANSDLFESLSVLDDCHRVATVIDGLGFASNYLLEHQSPEIHPETKILSNPGSIVGHFVTHGAGFRYSTFGVHVGQVDRLTFHSATPKRVTGYFIDCRQDSPSRGRRLSIEFGTNAWRKLIIPCGVAHTFENLEGVVTRNDLTLVADASNPSWNLLNDDVVFPWTAEGIKTAPEVTINTTEIPLSAATMFYGLQRQLLRGGRKQSSLEVQATIAGKETRLIVSSDLDRSADVRLPLFEEGPIGCEFALNSFNSVADASWAVVPTTASCVADWVIVDMDTDEQVWFSYHTRQTVLHTFLDGEGSSVLLEVVDLRSTSRSFRRRTACRFTCDPRFHVRIPPGVAYRYIGQGRYGLRVEYEMFVDTNEPRLDLPPIGADRINLPTERLDGATGVTPPNLALPASVQQMMARREYEMIEQSWEAQLNAARSRYRSAFSR
;
A
#
# COMPACT_ATOMS: atom_id res chain seq x y z
N MET A 1 -0.84 -25.26 -19.17
CA MET A 1 -1.37 -23.91 -18.91
C MET A 1 -1.12 -22.93 -20.07
N THR A 2 -0.44 -23.33 -21.15
CA THR A 2 -0.11 -22.48 -22.32
C THR A 2 -1.27 -22.19 -23.28
N ALA A 3 -2.49 -22.67 -23.04
CA ALA A 3 -3.58 -22.56 -24.02
C ALA A 3 -4.33 -21.21 -23.98
N ASN A 4 -4.23 -20.45 -22.89
CA ASN A 4 -4.95 -19.18 -22.75
C ASN A 4 -4.15 -17.99 -23.31
N SER A 5 -2.81 -18.05 -23.31
CA SER A 5 -1.94 -16.95 -23.73
C SER A 5 -2.14 -16.56 -25.20
N ASP A 6 -2.47 -17.54 -26.05
CA ASP A 6 -2.67 -17.33 -27.50
C ASP A 6 -3.92 -16.48 -27.81
N LEU A 7 -4.78 -16.23 -26.82
CA LEU A 7 -5.96 -15.36 -26.94
C LEU A 7 -5.64 -13.88 -26.70
N PHE A 8 -4.40 -13.53 -26.35
CA PHE A 8 -3.98 -12.19 -25.98
C PHE A 8 -2.90 -11.65 -26.93
N GLU A 9 -3.04 -10.39 -27.33
CA GLU A 9 -1.91 -9.64 -27.90
C GLU A 9 -0.85 -9.48 -26.80
N SER A 10 0.42 -9.71 -27.10
CA SER A 10 1.49 -9.68 -26.08
C SER A 10 2.30 -8.39 -26.14
N LEU A 11 2.55 -7.80 -24.97
CA LEU A 11 3.40 -6.63 -24.78
C LEU A 11 4.41 -6.91 -23.67
N SER A 12 5.70 -6.72 -23.95
CA SER A 12 6.74 -6.71 -22.90
C SER A 12 7.17 -5.29 -22.60
N VAL A 13 7.13 -4.90 -21.34
CA VAL A 13 7.54 -3.59 -20.86
C VAL A 13 8.91 -3.70 -20.20
N LEU A 14 9.86 -2.87 -20.67
CA LEU A 14 11.20 -2.76 -20.10
C LEU A 14 11.16 -2.15 -18.69
N ASP A 15 12.14 -2.47 -17.85
CA ASP A 15 12.11 -2.09 -16.43
C ASP A 15 12.30 -0.58 -16.20
N ASP A 16 13.00 0.10 -17.11
CA ASP A 16 13.22 1.55 -17.12
C ASP A 16 12.03 2.35 -17.70
N CYS A 17 11.04 1.68 -18.28
CA CYS A 17 9.86 2.32 -18.84
C CYS A 17 8.86 2.67 -17.75
N HIS A 18 8.77 3.96 -17.40
CA HIS A 18 7.84 4.46 -16.39
C HIS A 18 6.47 4.90 -16.94
N ARG A 19 6.35 5.06 -18.26
CA ARG A 19 5.11 5.47 -18.92
C ARG A 19 4.88 4.64 -20.18
N VAL A 20 3.73 3.98 -20.26
CA VAL A 20 3.35 3.15 -21.40
C VAL A 20 1.84 3.28 -21.60
N ALA A 21 1.42 3.68 -22.79
CA ALA A 21 0.03 3.56 -23.21
C ALA A 21 -0.16 2.24 -23.96
N THR A 22 -1.36 1.65 -23.88
CA THR A 22 -1.65 0.36 -24.50
C THR A 22 -2.77 0.45 -25.53
N VAL A 23 -3.07 -0.68 -26.16
CA VAL A 23 -4.18 -0.81 -27.13
C VAL A 23 -5.57 -0.82 -26.47
N ILE A 24 -5.64 -0.95 -25.15
CA ILE A 24 -6.87 -0.82 -24.37
C ILE A 24 -6.89 0.61 -23.81
N ASP A 25 -7.92 1.37 -24.13
CA ASP A 25 -7.99 2.79 -23.77
C ASP A 25 -7.95 3.01 -22.25
N GLY A 26 -7.04 3.88 -21.80
CA GLY A 26 -6.78 4.16 -20.39
C GLY A 26 -5.92 3.13 -19.62
N LEU A 27 -5.74 1.91 -20.14
CA LEU A 27 -4.84 0.92 -19.54
C LEU A 27 -3.39 1.28 -19.85
N GLY A 28 -2.54 1.34 -18.83
CA GLY A 28 -1.13 1.63 -19.04
C GLY A 28 -0.31 1.88 -17.77
N PHE A 29 0.98 2.16 -17.95
CA PHE A 29 1.87 2.54 -16.87
C PHE A 29 2.00 4.05 -16.75
N ALA A 30 2.07 4.54 -15.51
CA ALA A 30 2.43 5.90 -15.18
C ALA A 30 3.46 5.93 -14.05
N SER A 31 4.19 7.03 -13.92
CA SER A 31 5.16 7.21 -12.85
C SER A 31 4.49 7.30 -11.47
N ASN A 32 5.15 6.75 -10.46
CA ASN A 32 4.91 7.11 -9.06
C ASN A 32 5.66 8.39 -8.70
N TYR A 33 5.20 9.05 -7.64
CA TYR A 33 5.94 10.13 -6.98
C TYR A 33 6.67 9.55 -5.78
N LEU A 34 7.95 9.90 -5.66
CA LEU A 34 8.86 9.28 -4.72
C LEU A 34 9.64 10.37 -3.99
N LEU A 35 9.93 10.11 -2.72
CA LEU A 35 10.95 10.80 -1.95
C LEU A 35 12.06 9.79 -1.65
N GLU A 36 13.28 10.15 -2.05
CA GLU A 36 14.46 9.38 -1.71
C GLU A 36 15.20 10.10 -0.58
N HIS A 37 15.49 9.36 0.49
CA HIS A 37 16.36 9.85 1.53
C HIS A 37 17.63 9.01 1.54
N GLN A 38 18.72 9.65 1.11
CA GLN A 38 20.08 9.13 1.20
C GLN A 38 20.84 10.04 2.16
N SER A 39 20.95 9.61 3.42
CA SER A 39 21.73 10.29 4.46
C SER A 39 22.51 9.23 5.23
N PRO A 40 23.76 9.52 5.66
CA PRO A 40 24.52 8.59 6.50
C PRO A 40 23.85 8.32 7.87
N GLU A 41 22.85 9.11 8.24
CA GLU A 41 22.16 9.02 9.53
C GLU A 41 20.96 8.05 9.56
N ILE A 42 20.55 7.51 8.41
CA ILE A 42 19.42 6.59 8.27
C ILE A 42 19.71 5.51 7.24
N HIS A 43 18.93 4.42 7.27
CA HIS A 43 18.87 3.49 6.15
C HIS A 43 18.50 4.24 4.86
N PRO A 44 19.14 3.94 3.71
CA PRO A 44 18.65 4.40 2.42
C PRO A 44 17.18 3.99 2.28
N GLU A 45 16.31 4.98 2.11
CA GLU A 45 14.88 4.76 2.02
C GLU A 45 14.28 5.44 0.80
N THR A 46 13.35 4.73 0.16
CA THR A 46 12.51 5.28 -0.91
C THR A 46 11.06 5.27 -0.44
N LYS A 47 10.50 6.44 -0.16
CA LYS A 47 9.10 6.63 0.18
C LYS A 47 8.28 6.84 -1.09
N ILE A 48 7.37 5.92 -1.39
CA ILE A 48 6.37 6.05 -2.44
C ILE A 48 5.18 6.81 -1.87
N LEU A 49 4.91 7.99 -2.42
CA LEU A 49 3.83 8.85 -1.95
C LEU A 49 2.47 8.34 -2.40
N SER A 50 1.47 8.55 -1.55
CA SER A 50 0.07 8.28 -1.88
C SER A 50 -0.48 9.26 -2.92
N ASN A 51 -1.26 8.72 -3.85
CA ASN A 51 -1.84 9.46 -4.97
C ASN A 51 -2.96 10.43 -4.50
N PRO A 52 -3.29 11.47 -5.29
CA PRO A 52 -4.19 12.54 -4.84
C PRO A 52 -5.65 12.06 -4.71
N GLY A 53 -6.04 11.03 -5.46
CA GLY A 53 -7.38 10.41 -5.42
C GLY A 53 -7.52 9.28 -4.38
N SER A 54 -6.41 8.79 -3.81
CA SER A 54 -6.42 7.83 -2.69
C SER A 54 -5.20 8.05 -1.82
N ILE A 55 -5.42 8.74 -0.69
CA ILE A 55 -4.41 8.86 0.37
C ILE A 55 -4.30 7.52 1.15
N VAL A 56 -5.16 6.56 0.82
CA VAL A 56 -5.26 5.24 1.44
C VAL A 56 -4.61 4.22 0.52
N GLY A 57 -3.50 3.63 0.99
CA GLY A 57 -2.87 2.49 0.35
C GLY A 57 -3.35 1.19 0.99
N HIS A 58 -4.01 0.34 0.20
CA HIS A 58 -4.20 -1.07 0.56
C HIS A 58 -3.01 -1.85 0.06
N PHE A 59 -2.59 -2.86 0.81
CA PHE A 59 -1.47 -3.71 0.42
C PHE A 59 -1.95 -5.14 0.31
N VAL A 60 -1.58 -5.82 -0.76
CA VAL A 60 -1.80 -7.26 -0.91
C VAL A 60 -0.43 -7.93 -0.96
N THR A 61 -0.26 -8.91 -0.07
CA THR A 61 0.91 -9.78 -0.01
C THR A 61 0.53 -11.12 -0.62
N HIS A 62 1.42 -11.69 -1.42
CA HIS A 62 1.16 -12.92 -2.17
C HIS A 62 2.15 -14.00 -1.73
N GLY A 63 1.65 -15.02 -1.05
CA GLY A 63 2.42 -16.13 -0.53
C GLY A 63 2.90 -17.12 -1.59
N ALA A 64 3.57 -18.18 -1.13
CA ALA A 64 4.07 -19.25 -1.98
C ALA A 64 2.93 -19.93 -2.77
N GLY A 65 3.11 -20.11 -4.09
CA GLY A 65 2.12 -20.74 -4.95
C GLY A 65 0.86 -19.93 -5.24
N PHE A 66 0.81 -18.65 -4.86
CA PHE A 66 -0.35 -17.78 -5.11
C PHE A 66 -0.71 -17.72 -6.60
N ARG A 67 -1.99 -17.94 -6.91
CA ARG A 67 -2.54 -17.90 -8.28
C ARG A 67 -3.99 -17.45 -8.25
N TYR A 68 -4.35 -16.56 -9.17
CA TYR A 68 -5.74 -16.29 -9.48
C TYR A 68 -6.34 -17.38 -10.36
N SER A 69 -7.63 -17.64 -10.19
CA SER A 69 -8.42 -18.57 -11.03
C SER A 69 -9.52 -17.85 -11.81
N THR A 70 -9.62 -16.53 -11.65
CA THR A 70 -10.67 -15.68 -12.21
C THR A 70 -10.09 -14.36 -12.71
N PHE A 71 -10.84 -13.70 -13.57
CA PHE A 71 -10.76 -12.26 -13.79
C PHE A 71 -11.67 -11.54 -12.81
N GLY A 72 -11.22 -10.40 -12.31
CA GLY A 72 -12.06 -9.38 -11.68
C GLY A 72 -12.32 -8.23 -12.65
N VAL A 73 -13.49 -7.60 -12.54
CA VAL A 73 -13.89 -6.42 -13.31
C VAL A 73 -14.53 -5.43 -12.36
N HIS A 74 -13.78 -4.38 -12.02
CA HIS A 74 -14.31 -3.28 -11.22
C HIS A 74 -15.12 -2.31 -12.07
N VAL A 75 -16.37 -2.03 -11.72
CA VAL A 75 -17.21 -1.07 -12.48
C VAL A 75 -17.23 0.32 -11.86
N GLY A 76 -16.86 0.44 -10.58
CA GLY A 76 -16.82 1.65 -9.77
C GLY A 76 -15.46 1.93 -9.13
N GLN A 77 -14.40 1.27 -9.58
CA GLN A 77 -13.05 1.45 -9.06
C GLN A 77 -12.03 1.49 -10.20
N VAL A 78 -11.16 2.50 -10.15
CA VAL A 78 -9.94 2.59 -10.97
C VAL A 78 -8.78 2.10 -10.14
N ASP A 79 -8.15 1.01 -10.57
CA ASP A 79 -6.99 0.47 -9.88
C ASP A 79 -5.72 1.19 -10.30
N ARG A 80 -4.88 1.52 -9.31
CA ARG A 80 -3.51 1.93 -9.54
C ARG A 80 -2.60 1.07 -8.70
N LEU A 81 -1.97 0.11 -9.38
CA LEU A 81 -1.23 -0.96 -8.74
C LEU A 81 0.28 -0.71 -8.88
N THR A 82 0.97 -0.62 -7.75
CA THR A 82 2.45 -0.61 -7.71
C THR A 82 2.92 -1.96 -7.23
N PHE A 83 3.90 -2.55 -7.92
CA PHE A 83 4.41 -3.89 -7.64
C PHE A 83 5.84 -3.81 -7.11
N HIS A 84 6.11 -4.47 -5.99
CA HIS A 84 7.44 -4.57 -5.40
C HIS A 84 7.69 -5.98 -4.90
N SER A 85 8.96 -6.36 -4.88
CA SER A 85 9.42 -7.58 -4.23
C SER A 85 10.85 -7.38 -3.77
N ALA A 86 11.22 -8.05 -2.67
CA ALA A 86 12.57 -7.99 -2.12
C ALA A 86 13.65 -8.42 -3.13
N THR A 87 13.30 -9.35 -4.03
CA THR A 87 14.10 -9.73 -5.19
C THR A 87 13.37 -9.34 -6.48
N PRO A 88 14.04 -8.83 -7.53
CA PRO A 88 13.38 -8.46 -8.78
C PRO A 88 12.61 -9.65 -9.38
N LYS A 89 11.32 -9.45 -9.68
CA LYS A 89 10.45 -10.47 -10.29
C LYS A 89 9.77 -9.93 -11.54
N ARG A 90 9.40 -10.84 -12.45
CA ARG A 90 8.53 -10.54 -13.59
C ARG A 90 7.11 -10.98 -13.28
N VAL A 91 6.17 -10.09 -13.58
CA VAL A 91 4.73 -10.29 -13.44
C VAL A 91 4.12 -10.28 -14.84
N THR A 92 3.09 -11.09 -15.04
CA THR A 92 2.29 -11.07 -16.27
C THR A 92 0.86 -10.70 -15.91
N GLY A 93 0.41 -9.54 -16.38
CA GLY A 93 -0.99 -9.13 -16.28
C GLY A 93 -1.74 -9.47 -17.56
N TYR A 94 -3.00 -9.86 -17.44
CA TYR A 94 -3.86 -10.13 -18.57
C TYR A 94 -5.13 -9.31 -18.47
N PHE A 95 -5.49 -8.65 -19.56
CA PHE A 95 -6.49 -7.59 -19.58
C PHE A 95 -7.49 -7.82 -20.70
N ILE A 96 -8.78 -7.58 -20.42
CA ILE A 96 -9.86 -7.61 -21.40
C ILE A 96 -10.71 -6.36 -21.22
N ASP A 97 -10.94 -5.61 -22.29
CA ASP A 97 -11.83 -4.46 -22.23
C ASP A 97 -13.31 -4.90 -22.27
N CYS A 98 -13.98 -4.88 -21.12
CA CYS A 98 -15.37 -5.29 -20.93
C CYS A 98 -16.36 -4.12 -21.00
N ARG A 99 -15.90 -2.89 -21.24
CA ARG A 99 -16.77 -1.70 -21.28
C ARG A 99 -17.67 -1.72 -22.50
N GLN A 100 -18.98 -1.60 -22.28
CA GLN A 100 -20.00 -1.67 -23.34
C GLN A 100 -19.78 -0.62 -24.45
N ASP A 101 -19.38 0.59 -24.08
CA ASP A 101 -19.24 1.75 -24.98
C ASP A 101 -17.78 2.08 -25.35
N SER A 102 -16.83 1.19 -25.05
CA SER A 102 -15.41 1.46 -25.32
C SER A 102 -15.03 1.28 -26.79
N PRO A 103 -14.19 2.16 -27.36
CA PRO A 103 -13.64 1.98 -28.70
C PRO A 103 -12.68 0.77 -28.79
N SER A 104 -12.12 0.32 -27.67
CA SER A 104 -11.27 -0.87 -27.58
C SER A 104 -11.99 -2.08 -27.00
N ARG A 105 -13.33 -2.09 -26.99
CA ARG A 105 -14.13 -3.19 -26.44
C ARG A 105 -13.73 -4.54 -27.03
N GLY A 106 -13.58 -5.54 -26.16
CA GLY A 106 -13.20 -6.91 -26.50
C GLY A 106 -11.72 -7.08 -26.87
N ARG A 107 -10.91 -6.02 -26.88
CA ARG A 107 -9.45 -6.14 -27.03
C ARG A 107 -8.88 -6.89 -25.82
N ARG A 108 -7.92 -7.76 -26.09
CA ARG A 108 -7.27 -8.63 -25.11
C ARG A 108 -5.77 -8.41 -25.17
N LEU A 109 -5.18 -8.07 -24.04
CA LEU A 109 -3.75 -7.75 -23.95
C LEU A 109 -3.12 -8.50 -22.78
N SER A 110 -1.98 -9.13 -23.00
CA SER A 110 -1.08 -9.60 -21.95
C SER A 110 0.11 -8.64 -21.86
N ILE A 111 0.46 -8.25 -20.65
CA ILE A 111 1.58 -7.36 -20.38
C ILE A 111 2.55 -8.05 -19.43
N GLU A 112 3.79 -8.23 -19.87
CA GLU A 112 4.86 -8.78 -19.05
C GLU A 112 5.80 -7.65 -18.60
N PHE A 113 6.02 -7.51 -17.29
CA PHE A 113 6.75 -6.38 -16.72
C PHE A 113 7.47 -6.75 -15.42
N GLY A 114 8.60 -6.09 -15.11
CA GLY A 114 9.28 -6.23 -13.82
C GLY A 114 8.59 -5.46 -12.69
N THR A 115 8.67 -5.99 -11.47
CA THR A 115 8.32 -5.29 -10.23
C THR A 115 9.15 -4.02 -10.09
N ASN A 116 8.50 -2.85 -10.04
CA ASN A 116 9.19 -1.57 -10.01
C ASN A 116 8.37 -0.52 -9.24
N ALA A 117 8.92 -0.03 -8.13
CA ALA A 117 8.33 1.01 -7.28
C ALA A 117 8.13 2.37 -7.99
N TRP A 118 8.86 2.61 -9.08
CA TRP A 118 8.83 3.88 -9.82
C TRP A 118 7.62 4.04 -10.74
N ARG A 119 6.84 2.99 -10.92
CA ARG A 119 5.66 3.02 -11.78
C ARG A 119 4.48 2.33 -11.14
N LYS A 120 3.31 2.80 -11.52
CA LYS A 120 2.01 2.18 -11.24
C LYS A 120 1.37 1.76 -12.55
N LEU A 121 0.75 0.59 -12.54
CA LEU A 121 -0.18 0.15 -13.58
C LEU A 121 -1.55 0.77 -13.28
N ILE A 122 -2.13 1.47 -14.24
CA ILE A 122 -3.48 2.04 -14.17
C ILE A 122 -4.42 1.10 -14.92
N ILE A 123 -5.45 0.61 -14.25
CA ILE A 123 -6.50 -0.24 -14.82
C ILE A 123 -7.82 0.54 -14.68
N PRO A 124 -8.39 1.04 -15.79
CA PRO A 124 -9.68 1.72 -15.77
C PRO A 124 -10.82 0.81 -15.32
N CYS A 125 -11.91 1.41 -14.82
CA CYS A 125 -13.17 0.70 -14.61
C CYS A 125 -13.57 -0.07 -15.87
N GLY A 126 -14.08 -1.28 -15.70
CA GLY A 126 -14.58 -2.14 -16.77
C GLY A 126 -13.48 -2.82 -17.59
N VAL A 127 -12.20 -2.69 -17.23
CA VAL A 127 -11.14 -3.53 -17.78
C VAL A 127 -10.94 -4.73 -16.86
N ALA A 128 -11.33 -5.91 -17.35
CA ALA A 128 -11.10 -7.16 -16.65
C ALA A 128 -9.61 -7.39 -16.49
N HIS A 129 -9.19 -7.87 -15.33
CA HIS A 129 -7.78 -8.18 -15.12
C HIS A 129 -7.55 -9.35 -14.20
N THR A 130 -6.38 -9.95 -14.35
CA THR A 130 -5.81 -10.97 -13.48
C THR A 130 -4.30 -11.05 -13.72
N PHE A 131 -3.59 -11.72 -12.83
CA PHE A 131 -2.12 -11.72 -12.83
C PHE A 131 -1.55 -13.11 -12.57
N GLU A 132 -0.42 -13.37 -13.21
CA GLU A 132 0.43 -14.52 -12.95
C GLU A 132 1.79 -14.07 -12.39
N ASN A 133 2.49 -14.99 -11.74
CA ASN A 133 3.82 -14.79 -11.16
C ASN A 133 3.87 -13.74 -10.03
N LEU A 134 2.81 -13.70 -9.20
CA LEU A 134 2.73 -12.80 -8.04
C LEU A 134 3.34 -13.35 -6.76
N GLU A 135 3.71 -14.63 -6.68
CA GLU A 135 4.35 -15.19 -5.49
C GLU A 135 5.52 -14.31 -5.01
N GLY A 136 5.51 -13.92 -3.72
CA GLY A 136 6.48 -13.03 -3.10
C GLY A 136 6.50 -11.60 -3.62
N VAL A 137 5.49 -11.18 -4.38
CA VAL A 137 5.25 -9.79 -4.80
C VAL A 137 4.27 -9.16 -3.82
N VAL A 138 4.54 -7.92 -3.43
CA VAL A 138 3.60 -7.05 -2.74
C VAL A 138 3.01 -6.10 -3.76
N THR A 139 1.68 -5.96 -3.75
CA THR A 139 1.01 -4.91 -4.51
C THR A 139 0.47 -3.86 -3.57
N ARG A 140 0.79 -2.61 -3.85
CA ARG A 140 0.10 -1.46 -3.30
C ARG A 140 -1.02 -1.06 -4.24
N ASN A 141 -2.23 -0.98 -3.72
CA ASN A 141 -3.44 -0.66 -4.45
C ASN A 141 -3.91 0.73 -3.99
N ASP A 142 -3.74 1.73 -4.86
CA ASP A 142 -4.31 3.07 -4.67
C ASP A 142 -5.57 3.19 -5.53
N LEU A 143 -6.73 3.20 -4.88
CA LEU A 143 -8.02 3.03 -5.55
C LEU A 143 -8.74 4.38 -5.67
N THR A 144 -9.16 4.75 -6.88
CA THR A 144 -10.15 5.85 -7.04
C THR A 144 -11.53 5.26 -7.18
N LEU A 145 -12.42 5.63 -6.27
CA LEU A 145 -13.81 5.19 -6.29
C LEU A 145 -14.67 6.14 -7.12
N VAL A 146 -15.46 5.58 -8.01
CA VAL A 146 -16.38 6.31 -8.90
C VAL A 146 -17.79 5.72 -8.80
N ALA A 147 -18.79 6.59 -8.74
CA ALA A 147 -20.20 6.21 -8.56
C ALA A 147 -21.11 7.12 -9.38
N ASP A 148 -21.93 6.53 -10.25
CA ASP A 148 -22.91 7.28 -11.04
C ASP A 148 -24.33 6.98 -10.55
N ALA A 149 -25.14 8.03 -10.36
CA ALA A 149 -26.55 7.88 -9.99
C ALA A 149 -27.36 7.08 -11.03
N SER A 150 -26.89 7.04 -12.28
CA SER A 150 -27.48 6.26 -13.38
C SER A 150 -27.16 4.78 -13.34
N ASN A 151 -26.28 4.31 -12.45
CA ASN A 151 -25.96 2.90 -12.28
C ASN A 151 -26.40 2.37 -10.90
N PRO A 152 -27.71 2.20 -10.66
CA PRO A 152 -28.23 1.75 -9.36
C PRO A 152 -27.87 0.30 -9.03
N SER A 153 -27.34 -0.47 -9.99
CA SER A 153 -26.90 -1.85 -9.77
C SER A 153 -25.57 -1.93 -9.01
N TRP A 154 -24.77 -0.86 -9.09
CA TRP A 154 -23.51 -0.75 -8.38
C TRP A 154 -23.71 -0.33 -6.93
N ASN A 155 -22.91 -0.91 -6.04
CA ASN A 155 -22.69 -0.38 -4.69
C ASN A 155 -21.31 -0.82 -4.19
N LEU A 156 -20.84 -0.17 -3.11
CA LEU A 156 -19.50 -0.41 -2.55
C LEU A 156 -19.24 -1.85 -2.07
N LEU A 157 -20.28 -2.64 -1.78
CA LEU A 157 -20.13 -4.04 -1.38
C LEU A 157 -20.08 -4.99 -2.59
N ASN A 158 -20.40 -4.47 -3.78
CA ASN A 158 -20.54 -5.24 -5.01
C ASN A 158 -20.04 -4.41 -6.19
N ASP A 159 -18.73 -4.19 -6.20
CA ASP A 159 -18.02 -3.47 -7.26
C ASP A 159 -17.40 -4.40 -8.31
N ASP A 160 -17.26 -5.68 -7.99
CA ASP A 160 -16.49 -6.65 -8.79
C ASP A 160 -17.40 -7.63 -9.53
N VAL A 161 -17.25 -7.70 -10.85
CA VAL A 161 -17.83 -8.75 -11.69
C VAL A 161 -16.75 -9.78 -11.99
N VAL A 162 -16.95 -10.99 -11.49
CA VAL A 162 -15.94 -12.06 -11.56
C VAL A 162 -16.33 -13.10 -12.62
N PHE A 163 -15.36 -13.54 -13.43
CA PHE A 163 -15.56 -14.65 -14.37
C PHE A 163 -14.32 -15.56 -14.49
N PRO A 164 -14.46 -16.83 -14.91
CA PRO A 164 -13.36 -17.80 -14.84
C PRO A 164 -12.19 -17.50 -15.79
N TRP A 165 -10.96 -17.73 -15.30
CA TRP A 165 -9.72 -17.76 -16.11
C TRP A 165 -9.66 -19.04 -16.96
N THR A 166 -10.50 -19.10 -17.99
CA THR A 166 -10.57 -20.24 -18.93
C THR A 166 -10.76 -19.73 -20.35
N ALA A 167 -10.42 -20.55 -21.35
CA ALA A 167 -10.60 -20.18 -22.76
C ALA A 167 -12.07 -19.79 -23.08
N GLU A 168 -13.05 -20.43 -22.44
CA GLU A 168 -14.46 -20.07 -22.60
C GLU A 168 -14.78 -18.75 -21.90
N GLY A 169 -14.40 -18.60 -20.63
CA GLY A 169 -14.59 -17.35 -19.88
C GLY A 169 -13.97 -16.13 -20.56
N ILE A 170 -12.81 -16.29 -21.20
CA ILE A 170 -12.14 -15.24 -22.00
C ILE A 170 -12.95 -14.89 -23.26
N LYS A 171 -13.58 -15.89 -23.91
CA LYS A 171 -14.42 -15.69 -25.09
C LYS A 171 -15.76 -15.06 -24.76
N THR A 172 -16.33 -15.41 -23.62
CA THR A 172 -17.63 -14.94 -23.12
C THR A 172 -17.47 -13.89 -22.03
N ALA A 173 -16.38 -13.11 -22.06
CA ALA A 173 -16.15 -12.05 -21.09
C ALA A 173 -17.37 -11.10 -21.06
N PRO A 174 -17.85 -10.70 -19.86
CA PRO A 174 -19.08 -9.92 -19.73
C PRO A 174 -18.91 -8.53 -20.35
N GLU A 175 -20.03 -7.95 -20.78
CA GLU A 175 -20.10 -6.51 -21.03
C GLU A 175 -20.60 -5.81 -19.77
N VAL A 176 -19.98 -4.68 -19.41
CA VAL A 176 -20.32 -3.92 -18.20
C VAL A 176 -20.53 -2.45 -18.51
N THR A 177 -21.47 -1.85 -17.78
CA THR A 177 -21.64 -0.40 -17.66
C THR A 177 -20.80 0.09 -16.48
N ILE A 178 -19.93 1.06 -16.73
CA ILE A 178 -19.02 1.61 -15.72
C ILE A 178 -19.55 2.91 -15.13
N ASN A 179 -19.13 3.20 -13.91
CA ASN A 179 -19.26 4.51 -13.30
C ASN A 179 -18.09 5.40 -13.73
N THR A 180 -18.31 6.71 -13.73
CA THR A 180 -17.33 7.70 -14.20
C THR A 180 -17.14 8.88 -13.24
N THR A 181 -18.10 9.13 -12.35
CA THR A 181 -18.06 10.26 -11.42
C THR A 181 -17.29 9.90 -10.16
N GLU A 182 -16.13 10.49 -9.95
CA GLU A 182 -15.35 10.31 -8.72
C GLU A 182 -16.14 10.73 -7.48
N ILE A 183 -16.18 9.86 -6.46
CA ILE A 183 -16.85 10.19 -5.21
C ILE A 183 -16.01 11.21 -4.42
N PRO A 184 -16.63 12.07 -3.60
CA PRO A 184 -15.88 12.99 -2.76
C PRO A 184 -14.90 12.27 -1.82
N LEU A 185 -13.72 12.85 -1.59
CA LEU A 185 -12.69 12.31 -0.68
C LEU A 185 -13.25 11.96 0.71
N SER A 186 -14.19 12.74 1.24
CA SER A 186 -14.84 12.45 2.52
C SER A 186 -15.62 11.13 2.51
N ALA A 187 -16.28 10.80 1.39
CA ALA A 187 -17.00 9.54 1.22
C ALA A 187 -16.02 8.36 1.08
N ALA A 188 -14.95 8.52 0.29
CA ALA A 188 -13.89 7.52 0.19
C ALA A 188 -13.24 7.25 1.56
N THR A 189 -12.90 8.30 2.32
CA THR A 189 -12.40 8.20 3.70
C THR A 189 -13.35 7.42 4.61
N MET A 190 -14.66 7.69 4.53
CA MET A 190 -15.65 6.97 5.33
C MET A 190 -15.63 5.47 4.99
N PHE A 191 -15.58 5.13 3.71
CA PHE A 191 -15.50 3.75 3.24
C PHE A 191 -14.26 3.03 3.77
N TYR A 192 -13.07 3.64 3.64
CA TYR A 192 -11.84 3.06 4.17
C TYR A 192 -11.86 2.93 5.70
N GLY A 193 -12.46 3.89 6.40
CA GLY A 193 -12.68 3.81 7.84
C GLY A 193 -13.59 2.64 8.24
N LEU A 194 -14.64 2.36 7.47
CA LEU A 194 -15.51 1.19 7.67
C LEU A 194 -14.75 -0.11 7.39
N GLN A 195 -14.03 -0.21 6.28
CA GLN A 195 -13.24 -1.39 5.95
C GLN A 195 -12.20 -1.69 7.05
N ARG A 196 -11.47 -0.67 7.52
CA ARG A 196 -10.56 -0.80 8.66
C ARG A 196 -11.26 -1.37 9.89
N GLN A 197 -12.44 -0.84 10.24
CA GLN A 197 -13.21 -1.31 11.40
C GLN A 197 -13.67 -2.76 11.23
N LEU A 198 -14.12 -3.12 10.03
CA LEU A 198 -14.56 -4.48 9.70
C LEU A 198 -13.41 -5.48 9.75
N LEU A 199 -12.21 -5.09 9.33
CA LEU A 199 -11.04 -5.98 9.24
C LEU A 199 -10.12 -5.94 10.48
N ARG A 200 -10.47 -5.15 11.50
CA ARG A 200 -9.64 -4.93 12.68
C ARG A 200 -9.30 -6.24 13.40
N GLY A 201 -8.00 -6.50 13.58
CA GLY A 201 -7.50 -7.67 14.32
C GLY A 201 -7.54 -8.97 13.53
N GLY A 202 -7.72 -8.92 12.21
CA GLY A 202 -7.77 -10.11 11.36
C GLY A 202 -9.11 -10.82 11.44
N ARG A 203 -10.12 -10.34 10.69
CA ARG A 203 -11.42 -11.03 10.65
C ARG A 203 -11.41 -12.21 9.68
N LYS A 204 -11.97 -13.32 10.15
CA LYS A 204 -12.04 -14.64 9.50
C LYS A 204 -13.13 -14.75 8.42
N GLN A 205 -13.38 -13.70 7.64
CA GLN A 205 -14.44 -13.76 6.63
C GLN A 205 -13.84 -13.73 5.23
N SER A 206 -13.71 -14.92 4.63
CA SER A 206 -13.87 -15.07 3.19
C SER A 206 -15.36 -15.20 2.92
N SER A 207 -15.98 -14.13 2.43
CA SER A 207 -17.32 -14.20 1.86
C SER A 207 -17.18 -14.31 0.34
N LEU A 208 -17.52 -15.47 -0.21
CA LEU A 208 -17.68 -15.64 -1.64
C LEU A 208 -19.12 -15.29 -1.98
N GLU A 209 -19.32 -14.25 -2.79
CA GLU A 209 -20.61 -14.01 -3.41
C GLU A 209 -20.75 -14.90 -4.64
N VAL A 210 -21.75 -15.78 -4.63
CA VAL A 210 -22.07 -16.64 -5.77
C VAL A 210 -23.43 -16.22 -6.30
N GLN A 211 -23.49 -15.84 -7.57
CA GLN A 211 -24.74 -15.75 -8.29
C GLN A 211 -25.17 -17.15 -8.70
N ALA A 212 -26.35 -17.58 -8.25
CA ALA A 212 -26.92 -18.88 -8.58
C ALA A 212 -28.38 -18.72 -9.00
N THR A 213 -28.80 -19.43 -10.05
CA THR A 213 -30.22 -19.53 -10.40
C THR A 213 -30.88 -20.59 -9.51
N ILE A 214 -31.68 -20.16 -8.53
CA ILE A 214 -32.47 -21.04 -7.66
C ILE A 214 -33.93 -20.93 -8.08
N ALA A 215 -34.52 -22.06 -8.51
CA ALA A 215 -35.91 -22.12 -8.98
C ALA A 215 -36.25 -21.11 -10.10
N GLY A 216 -35.33 -20.93 -11.05
CA GLY A 216 -35.51 -20.02 -12.19
C GLY A 216 -35.33 -18.53 -11.86
N LYS A 217 -34.93 -18.19 -10.63
CA LYS A 217 -34.64 -16.83 -10.19
C LYS A 217 -33.16 -16.68 -9.88
N GLU A 218 -32.52 -15.67 -10.46
CA GLU A 218 -31.17 -15.28 -10.04
C GLU A 218 -31.20 -14.88 -8.57
N THR A 219 -30.41 -15.61 -7.77
CA THR A 219 -30.32 -15.46 -6.34
C THR A 219 -28.87 -15.24 -5.97
N ARG A 220 -28.63 -14.18 -5.22
CA ARG A 220 -27.33 -13.84 -4.66
C ARG A 220 -27.12 -14.62 -3.37
N LEU A 221 -26.13 -15.50 -3.35
CA LEU A 221 -25.73 -16.24 -2.15
C LEU A 221 -24.42 -15.66 -1.62
N ILE A 222 -24.39 -15.26 -0.36
CA ILE A 222 -23.13 -14.96 0.33
C ILE A 222 -22.75 -16.23 1.09
N VAL A 223 -21.78 -16.96 0.55
CA VAL A 223 -21.19 -18.11 1.22
C VAL A 223 -20.03 -17.58 2.06
N SER A 224 -20.23 -17.54 3.37
CA SER A 224 -19.13 -17.25 4.31
C SER A 224 -18.61 -18.56 4.87
N SER A 225 -17.28 -18.68 4.96
CA SER A 225 -16.65 -19.79 5.67
C SER A 225 -15.87 -19.23 6.85
N ASP A 226 -16.12 -19.79 8.04
CA ASP A 226 -15.34 -19.51 9.27
C ASP A 226 -14.02 -20.31 9.31
N LEU A 227 -13.63 -20.95 8.20
CA LEU A 227 -12.65 -22.03 8.20
C LEU A 227 -11.19 -21.57 8.09
N ASP A 228 -10.92 -20.28 7.92
CA ASP A 228 -9.55 -19.85 7.71
C ASP A 228 -8.74 -19.78 9.02
N ARG A 229 -8.10 -20.91 9.36
CA ARG A 229 -7.14 -21.02 10.47
C ARG A 229 -5.86 -20.22 10.22
N SER A 230 -5.60 -19.78 8.99
CA SER A 230 -4.40 -18.98 8.68
C SER A 230 -4.45 -17.60 9.35
N ALA A 231 -5.64 -17.08 9.70
CA ALA A 231 -5.80 -15.82 10.43
C ALA A 231 -5.34 -15.87 11.90
N ASP A 232 -5.07 -17.06 12.46
CA ASP A 232 -4.56 -17.21 13.83
C ASP A 232 -3.08 -16.79 13.90
N VAL A 233 -2.86 -15.47 13.94
CA VAL A 233 -1.54 -14.87 14.15
C VAL A 233 -1.26 -14.73 15.63
N ARG A 234 -0.08 -15.18 16.06
CA ARG A 234 0.43 -14.92 17.40
C ARG A 234 1.40 -13.76 17.32
N LEU A 235 1.12 -12.72 18.10
CA LEU A 235 2.07 -11.63 18.27
C LEU A 235 3.39 -12.21 18.85
N PRO A 236 4.54 -11.66 18.43
CA PRO A 236 5.82 -12.03 19.01
C PRO A 236 5.80 -11.91 20.55
N LEU A 237 6.30 -12.95 21.23
CA LEU A 237 6.43 -12.98 22.68
C LEU A 237 7.87 -12.65 23.06
N PHE A 238 8.03 -11.76 24.04
CA PHE A 238 9.34 -11.30 24.50
C PHE A 238 9.40 -11.39 26.03
N GLU A 239 10.51 -11.91 26.57
CA GLU A 239 10.70 -12.01 28.02
C GLU A 239 10.83 -10.62 28.68
N GLU A 240 11.55 -9.69 28.04
CA GLU A 240 11.73 -8.32 28.55
C GLU A 240 11.09 -7.22 27.69
N GLY A 241 10.37 -7.59 26.62
CA GLY A 241 9.60 -6.66 25.77
C GLY A 241 10.42 -5.58 25.04
N PRO A 242 9.96 -5.09 23.88
CA PRO A 242 10.48 -3.82 23.39
C PRO A 242 10.01 -2.72 24.34
N ILE A 243 10.94 -2.05 25.02
CA ILE A 243 10.59 -1.00 25.96
C ILE A 243 9.94 0.14 25.20
N GLY A 244 8.75 0.55 25.64
CA GLY A 244 8.05 1.70 25.10
C GLY A 244 7.39 1.48 23.74
N CYS A 245 7.58 0.34 23.08
CA CYS A 245 6.89 -0.03 21.84
C CYS A 245 5.85 -1.13 22.09
N GLU A 246 4.94 -1.29 21.14
CA GLU A 246 3.90 -2.31 21.18
C GLU A 246 3.85 -3.07 19.84
N PHE A 247 3.67 -4.38 19.91
CA PHE A 247 3.31 -5.18 18.75
C PHE A 247 1.81 -5.38 18.77
N ALA A 248 1.12 -5.02 17.69
CA ALA A 248 -0.33 -5.11 17.61
C ALA A 248 -0.77 -5.58 16.22
N LEU A 249 -1.93 -6.22 16.18
CA LEU A 249 -2.50 -6.72 14.93
C LEU A 249 -2.93 -5.57 14.02
N ASN A 250 -2.72 -5.77 12.73
CA ASN A 250 -3.22 -4.89 11.69
C ASN A 250 -4.73 -5.10 11.47
N SER A 251 -5.32 -4.24 10.65
CA SER A 251 -6.57 -4.54 9.97
C SER A 251 -6.26 -5.32 8.69
N PHE A 252 -6.67 -6.59 8.62
CA PHE A 252 -6.36 -7.46 7.48
C PHE A 252 -7.39 -8.56 7.28
N ASN A 253 -7.37 -9.18 6.09
CA ASN A 253 -8.06 -10.42 5.76
C ASN A 253 -7.16 -11.32 4.90
N SER A 254 -7.46 -12.61 4.94
CA SER A 254 -6.86 -13.60 4.05
C SER A 254 -7.46 -13.49 2.64
N VAL A 255 -6.60 -13.54 1.63
CA VAL A 255 -6.99 -13.60 0.21
C VAL A 255 -6.74 -15.00 -0.36
N ALA A 256 -5.71 -15.67 0.14
CA ALA A 256 -5.36 -17.06 -0.13
C ALA A 256 -4.40 -17.54 0.98
N ASP A 257 -3.99 -18.81 0.93
CA ASP A 257 -2.98 -19.34 1.84
C ASP A 257 -1.72 -18.46 1.86
N ALA A 258 -1.32 -18.03 3.06
CA ALA A 258 -0.19 -17.12 3.30
C ALA A 258 -0.22 -15.83 2.45
N SER A 259 -1.41 -15.33 2.12
CA SER A 259 -1.60 -14.13 1.29
C SER A 259 -2.62 -13.21 1.93
N TRP A 260 -2.24 -11.95 2.17
CA TRP A 260 -2.98 -11.05 3.05
C TRP A 260 -3.28 -9.74 2.35
N ALA A 261 -4.54 -9.32 2.39
CA ALA A 261 -4.92 -7.94 2.14
C ALA A 261 -4.88 -7.18 3.47
N VAL A 262 -4.02 -6.16 3.53
CA VAL A 262 -3.74 -5.37 4.72
C VAL A 262 -4.16 -3.93 4.45
N VAL A 263 -5.12 -3.43 5.24
CA VAL A 263 -5.66 -2.08 5.12
C VAL A 263 -5.15 -1.20 6.27
N PRO A 264 -5.06 0.13 6.10
CA PRO A 264 -4.52 1.02 7.12
C PRO A 264 -5.19 0.86 8.49
N THR A 265 -4.38 0.86 9.54
CA THR A 265 -4.78 0.58 10.94
C THR A 265 -5.11 1.87 11.70
N THR A 266 -4.53 3.00 11.28
CA THR A 266 -4.72 4.31 11.91
C THR A 266 -6.07 4.93 11.57
N ALA A 267 -6.51 5.86 12.43
CA ALA A 267 -7.78 6.59 12.26
C ALA A 267 -7.84 7.39 10.94
N SER A 268 -6.70 7.91 10.49
CA SER A 268 -6.54 8.70 9.26
C SER A 268 -6.63 7.85 7.98
N CYS A 269 -6.46 6.53 8.09
CA CYS A 269 -6.33 5.63 6.95
C CYS A 269 -5.19 6.01 5.98
N VAL A 270 -4.23 6.80 6.43
CA VAL A 270 -3.10 7.21 5.60
C VAL A 270 -1.95 6.24 5.83
N ALA A 271 -1.46 5.68 4.74
CA ALA A 271 -0.32 4.77 4.76
C ALA A 271 0.64 5.09 3.62
N ASP A 272 1.91 5.24 3.95
CA ASP A 272 3.00 5.35 2.99
C ASP A 272 3.64 3.98 2.77
N TRP A 273 4.24 3.80 1.59
CA TRP A 273 5.09 2.65 1.32
C TRP A 273 6.54 3.10 1.31
N VAL A 274 7.33 2.62 2.28
CA VAL A 274 8.75 2.94 2.41
C VAL A 274 9.55 1.69 2.14
N ILE A 275 10.45 1.75 1.16
CA ILE A 275 11.39 0.67 0.89
C ILE A 275 12.70 1.00 1.58
N VAL A 276 13.14 0.14 2.50
CA VAL A 276 14.33 0.32 3.35
C VAL A 276 15.39 -0.69 2.97
N ASP A 277 16.62 -0.23 2.76
CA ASP A 277 17.79 -1.10 2.52
C ASP A 277 18.56 -1.33 3.83
N MET A 278 18.53 -2.57 4.34
CA MET A 278 19.18 -2.95 5.60
C MET A 278 20.56 -3.60 5.42
N ASP A 279 21.10 -3.69 4.19
CA ASP A 279 22.40 -4.34 3.91
C ASP A 279 23.62 -3.44 4.19
N THR A 280 23.47 -2.27 4.81
CA THR A 280 24.60 -1.35 5.00
C THR A 280 25.40 -1.64 6.27
N ASP A 281 26.72 -1.82 6.11
CA ASP A 281 27.67 -2.22 7.17
C ASP A 281 27.91 -1.16 8.27
N GLU A 282 27.51 0.09 8.04
CA GLU A 282 27.73 1.23 8.94
C GLU A 282 26.43 1.77 9.50
N GLN A 283 25.83 1.07 10.47
CA GLN A 283 24.60 1.55 11.08
C GLN A 283 24.75 1.78 12.57
N VAL A 284 25.19 3.00 12.87
CA VAL A 284 25.39 3.49 14.23
C VAL A 284 24.21 4.36 14.69
N TRP A 285 23.21 4.65 13.85
CA TRP A 285 22.17 5.63 14.16
C TRP A 285 20.84 5.02 14.60
N PHE A 286 20.15 5.74 15.49
CA PHE A 286 18.78 5.53 15.92
C PHE A 286 17.93 6.70 15.43
N SER A 287 16.71 6.43 15.03
CA SER A 287 15.73 7.46 14.70
C SER A 287 14.65 7.51 15.79
N TYR A 288 14.15 8.71 16.11
CA TYR A 288 12.94 8.88 16.90
C TYR A 288 12.14 10.07 16.40
N HIS A 289 10.84 10.05 16.68
CA HIS A 289 9.95 11.16 16.39
C HIS A 289 9.68 11.93 17.67
N THR A 290 9.62 13.26 17.59
CA THR A 290 9.35 14.10 18.77
C THR A 290 7.85 14.19 19.08
N ARG A 291 6.99 13.94 18.08
CA ARG A 291 5.55 14.19 18.13
C ARG A 291 4.70 13.16 17.39
N GLN A 292 5.29 12.28 16.60
CA GLN A 292 4.58 11.26 15.86
C GLN A 292 4.77 9.89 16.53
N THR A 293 3.68 9.13 16.68
CA THR A 293 3.78 7.68 16.78
C THR A 293 3.89 7.14 15.36
N VAL A 294 4.81 6.21 15.14
CA VAL A 294 4.97 5.54 13.85
C VAL A 294 4.58 4.07 13.97
N LEU A 295 3.84 3.56 12.99
CA LEU A 295 3.47 2.16 12.89
C LEU A 295 4.19 1.56 11.68
N HIS A 296 5.02 0.55 11.91
CA HIS A 296 5.75 -0.16 10.86
C HIS A 296 5.20 -1.57 10.68
N THR A 297 4.75 -1.87 9.46
CA THR A 297 4.40 -3.24 9.03
C THR A 297 5.38 -3.67 7.95
N PHE A 298 6.06 -4.80 8.14
CA PHE A 298 6.86 -5.42 7.08
C PHE A 298 5.92 -6.17 6.13
N LEU A 299 5.87 -5.75 4.87
CA LEU A 299 4.96 -6.31 3.87
C LEU A 299 5.59 -7.44 3.06
N ASP A 300 6.91 -7.43 2.93
CA ASP A 300 7.69 -8.48 2.27
C ASP A 300 8.69 -9.13 3.24
N GLY A 301 9.47 -10.07 2.71
CA GLY A 301 10.42 -10.83 3.51
C GLY A 301 9.74 -11.68 4.59
N GLU A 302 8.48 -12.10 4.38
CA GLU A 302 7.76 -12.97 5.33
C GLU A 302 8.62 -14.17 5.73
N GLY A 303 8.73 -14.42 7.03
CA GLY A 303 9.62 -15.46 7.57
C GLY A 303 11.06 -15.00 7.85
N SER A 304 11.49 -13.85 7.33
CA SER A 304 12.80 -13.26 7.62
C SER A 304 12.85 -12.73 9.05
N SER A 305 14.03 -12.79 9.67
CA SER A 305 14.21 -12.32 11.05
C SER A 305 14.89 -10.95 11.09
N VAL A 306 14.23 -10.00 11.76
CA VAL A 306 14.74 -8.64 11.98
C VAL A 306 14.95 -8.42 13.47
N LEU A 307 16.04 -7.72 13.83
CA LEU A 307 16.30 -7.23 15.18
C LEU A 307 15.86 -5.77 15.27
N LEU A 308 14.97 -5.48 16.23
CA LEU A 308 14.60 -4.12 16.61
C LEU A 308 15.32 -3.77 17.90
N GLU A 309 16.15 -2.74 17.85
CA GLU A 309 16.70 -2.12 19.04
C GLU A 309 15.95 -0.84 19.37
N VAL A 310 15.63 -0.65 20.66
CA VAL A 310 14.89 0.51 21.15
C VAL A 310 15.53 1.13 22.37
N VAL A 311 15.41 2.45 22.49
CA VAL A 311 15.81 3.24 23.66
C VAL A 311 14.70 4.22 23.98
N ASP A 312 14.21 4.21 25.22
CA ASP A 312 13.17 5.13 25.65
C ASP A 312 13.76 6.47 26.09
N LEU A 313 13.61 7.52 25.29
CA LEU A 313 14.10 8.87 25.58
C LEU A 313 13.05 9.75 26.25
N ARG A 314 11.88 9.22 26.63
CA ARG A 314 10.82 10.02 27.26
C ARG A 314 11.16 10.30 28.72
N SER A 315 11.34 11.58 29.05
CA SER A 315 11.79 12.05 30.38
C SER A 315 10.87 11.63 31.52
N THR A 316 9.58 11.44 31.23
CA THR A 316 8.54 11.06 32.20
C THR A 316 8.28 9.55 32.28
N SER A 317 8.96 8.76 31.44
CA SER A 317 8.76 7.31 31.39
C SER A 317 9.52 6.59 32.52
N ARG A 318 8.92 5.54 33.07
CA ARG A 318 9.59 4.64 34.04
C ARG A 318 10.79 3.90 33.45
N SER A 319 10.82 3.80 32.12
CA SER A 319 11.89 3.14 31.39
C SER A 319 12.84 4.12 30.71
N PHE A 320 12.83 5.40 31.11
CA PHE A 320 13.74 6.41 30.57
C PHE A 320 15.20 5.90 30.55
N ARG A 321 15.85 6.03 29.39
CA ARG A 321 17.20 5.57 29.04
C ARG A 321 17.42 4.06 29.09
N ARG A 322 16.40 3.25 29.35
CA ARG A 322 16.53 1.81 29.19
C ARG A 322 16.59 1.46 27.70
N ARG A 323 17.52 0.58 27.37
CA ARG A 323 17.71 0.01 26.05
C ARG A 323 17.30 -1.46 26.07
N THR A 324 16.52 -1.89 25.08
CA THR A 324 16.27 -3.31 24.81
C THR A 324 16.41 -3.61 23.33
N ALA A 325 16.59 -4.89 23.03
CA ALA A 325 16.59 -5.40 21.68
C ALA A 325 15.66 -6.61 21.62
N CYS A 326 14.84 -6.70 20.58
CA CYS A 326 13.97 -7.84 20.37
C CYS A 326 14.04 -8.31 18.92
N ARG A 327 14.14 -9.63 18.75
CA ARG A 327 14.16 -10.28 17.45
C ARG A 327 12.75 -10.77 17.14
N PHE A 328 12.24 -10.45 15.96
CA PHE A 328 10.95 -10.93 15.50
C PHE A 328 11.03 -11.39 14.04
N THR A 329 10.03 -12.16 13.63
CA THR A 329 9.86 -12.61 12.24
C THR A 329 8.93 -11.66 11.53
N CYS A 330 9.32 -11.20 10.33
CA CYS A 330 8.49 -10.34 9.50
C CYS A 330 7.17 -11.05 9.14
N ASP A 331 6.06 -10.35 9.37
CA ASP A 331 4.70 -10.83 9.14
C ASP A 331 3.79 -9.63 8.87
N PRO A 332 3.10 -9.57 7.72
CA PRO A 332 2.28 -8.43 7.34
C PRO A 332 1.02 -8.26 8.18
N ARG A 333 0.68 -9.23 9.05
CA ARG A 333 -0.54 -9.22 9.87
C ARG A 333 -0.40 -8.42 11.17
N PHE A 334 0.82 -8.03 11.56
CA PHE A 334 1.03 -7.14 12.71
C PHE A 334 1.91 -5.94 12.35
N HIS A 335 1.85 -4.90 13.18
CA HIS A 335 2.77 -3.77 13.12
C HIS A 335 3.51 -3.60 14.43
N VAL A 336 4.65 -2.92 14.35
CA VAL A 336 5.35 -2.35 15.51
C VAL A 336 4.90 -0.90 15.66
N ARG A 337 4.28 -0.57 16.79
CA ARG A 337 3.90 0.79 17.17
C ARG A 337 4.99 1.41 18.03
N ILE A 338 5.57 2.50 17.54
CA ILE A 338 6.70 3.22 18.14
C ILE A 338 6.24 4.64 18.52
N PRO A 339 5.99 4.91 19.81
CA PRO A 339 5.56 6.23 20.28
C PRO A 339 6.63 7.33 20.13
N PRO A 340 6.24 8.60 20.16
CA PRO A 340 7.20 9.69 20.13
C PRO A 340 8.11 9.64 21.36
N GLY A 341 9.39 9.95 21.14
CA GLY A 341 10.46 9.86 22.13
C GLY A 341 10.99 8.45 22.37
N VAL A 342 10.52 7.42 21.64
CA VAL A 342 11.19 6.11 21.63
C VAL A 342 12.09 6.03 20.41
N ALA A 343 13.39 5.96 20.64
CA ALA A 343 14.39 5.81 19.59
C ALA A 343 14.51 4.37 19.18
N TYR A 344 14.60 4.13 17.87
CA TYR A 344 14.61 2.80 17.29
C TYR A 344 15.59 2.68 16.13
N ARG A 345 16.02 1.44 15.89
CA ARG A 345 16.65 1.03 14.63
C ARG A 345 16.32 -0.44 14.33
N TYR A 346 16.21 -0.76 13.05
CA TYR A 346 16.13 -2.14 12.58
C TYR A 346 17.50 -2.59 12.08
N ILE A 347 17.85 -3.83 12.40
CA ILE A 347 19.06 -4.51 11.95
C ILE A 347 18.61 -5.82 11.30
N GLY A 348 19.01 -6.01 10.05
CA GLY A 348 18.61 -7.15 9.22
C GLY A 348 19.54 -7.30 8.02
N GLN A 349 19.13 -8.12 7.05
CA GLN A 349 19.79 -8.25 5.75
C GLN A 349 18.72 -8.17 4.66
N GLY A 350 19.05 -7.48 3.58
CA GLY A 350 18.20 -7.28 2.42
C GLY A 350 17.41 -5.97 2.43
N ARG A 351 16.61 -5.83 1.38
CA ARG A 351 15.72 -4.71 1.15
C ARG A 351 14.29 -5.11 1.51
N TYR A 352 13.62 -4.27 2.30
CA TYR A 352 12.27 -4.53 2.80
C TYR A 352 11.30 -3.40 2.42
N GLY A 353 10.11 -3.78 1.96
CA GLY A 353 8.97 -2.91 1.78
C GLY A 353 8.15 -2.81 3.07
N LEU A 354 8.16 -1.64 3.70
CA LEU A 354 7.40 -1.34 4.90
C LEU A 354 6.18 -0.48 4.57
N ARG A 355 5.02 -0.86 5.10
CA ARG A 355 3.91 0.09 5.27
C ARG A 355 4.20 0.93 6.51
N VAL A 356 4.15 2.25 6.34
CA VAL A 356 4.37 3.21 7.42
C VAL A 356 3.11 4.04 7.61
N GLU A 357 2.56 4.02 8.82
CA GLU A 357 1.43 4.86 9.21
C GLU A 357 1.83 5.76 10.39
N TYR A 358 1.16 6.90 10.52
CA TYR A 358 1.48 7.91 11.53
C TYR A 358 0.26 8.25 12.37
N GLU A 359 0.48 8.47 13.66
CA GLU A 359 -0.43 9.20 14.54
C GLU A 359 0.28 10.46 15.02
N MET A 360 -0.28 11.64 14.73
CA MET A 360 0.37 12.91 15.06
C MET A 360 -0.22 13.55 16.31
N PHE A 361 0.65 14.13 17.16
CA PHE A 361 0.27 14.75 18.41
C PHE A 361 0.68 16.24 18.50
N VAL A 362 -0.14 17.03 19.19
CA VAL A 362 0.06 18.45 19.49
C VAL A 362 -0.10 18.76 20.98
N ASP A 363 0.43 19.89 21.42
CA ASP A 363 0.24 20.36 22.80
C ASP A 363 -1.04 21.19 22.91
N THR A 364 -1.72 21.09 24.05
CA THR A 364 -3.01 21.77 24.30
C THR A 364 -2.94 23.29 24.18
N ASN A 365 -1.75 23.87 24.39
CA ASN A 365 -1.51 25.32 24.39
C ASN A 365 -0.59 25.79 23.26
N GLU A 366 -0.46 25.01 22.18
CA GLU A 366 0.37 25.38 21.04
C GLU A 366 -0.46 26.11 19.98
N PRO A 367 -0.39 27.46 19.86
CA PRO A 367 -0.98 28.16 18.73
C PRO A 367 -0.23 27.75 17.46
N ARG A 368 -0.92 27.20 16.46
CA ARG A 368 -0.25 26.66 15.25
C ARG A 368 -0.85 27.26 13.99
N LEU A 369 0.02 27.89 13.19
CA LEU A 369 -0.24 28.25 11.79
C LEU A 369 0.52 27.31 10.82
N ASP A 370 1.35 26.40 11.33
CA ASP A 370 2.34 25.63 10.57
C ASP A 370 2.57 24.21 11.14
N LEU A 371 1.60 23.31 11.00
CA LEU A 371 1.87 21.88 11.25
C LEU A 371 3.00 21.40 10.31
N PRO A 372 4.09 20.80 10.82
CA PRO A 372 5.18 20.33 9.98
C PRO A 372 4.72 19.15 9.12
N PRO A 373 5.36 18.90 7.95
CA PRO A 373 5.06 17.72 7.14
C PRO A 373 5.15 16.41 7.93
N ILE A 374 4.44 15.38 7.46
CA ILE A 374 4.53 14.03 8.01
C ILE A 374 5.99 13.55 7.95
N GLY A 375 6.48 12.95 9.03
CA GLY A 375 7.89 12.53 9.16
C GLY A 375 8.93 13.64 9.42
N ALA A 376 8.58 14.93 9.28
CA ALA A 376 9.56 16.02 9.43
C ALA A 376 10.05 16.24 10.88
N ASP A 377 9.42 15.62 11.87
CA ASP A 377 9.80 15.66 13.28
C ASP A 377 10.77 14.54 13.68
N ARG A 378 11.23 13.74 12.70
CA ARG A 378 12.22 12.68 12.87
C ARG A 378 13.59 13.28 13.20
N ILE A 379 14.19 12.79 14.27
CA ILE A 379 15.55 13.11 14.70
C ILE A 379 16.38 11.84 14.66
N ASN A 380 17.57 11.93 14.09
CA ASN A 380 18.54 10.83 14.09
C ASN A 380 19.63 11.11 15.12
N LEU A 381 20.01 10.10 15.90
CA LEU A 381 21.06 10.16 16.90
C LEU A 381 22.03 9.00 16.70
N PRO A 382 23.35 9.25 16.73
CA PRO A 382 24.30 8.15 16.69
C PRO A 382 24.35 7.46 18.06
N THR A 383 24.75 6.19 18.06
CA THR A 383 24.69 5.30 19.23
C THR A 383 25.46 5.88 20.41
N GLU A 384 26.62 6.48 20.16
CA GLU A 384 27.48 7.10 21.18
C GLU A 384 26.85 8.34 21.86
N ARG A 385 25.81 8.94 21.25
CA ARG A 385 25.11 10.10 21.81
C ARG A 385 23.80 9.74 22.51
N LEU A 386 23.35 8.48 22.47
CA LEU A 386 22.10 8.05 23.09
C LEU A 386 22.06 8.29 24.60
N ASP A 387 23.13 7.91 25.32
CA ASP A 387 23.18 8.00 26.78
C ASP A 387 23.18 9.47 27.27
N GLY A 388 23.69 10.37 26.44
CA GLY A 388 23.73 11.81 26.68
C GLY A 388 22.54 12.59 26.12
N ALA A 389 21.59 11.92 25.45
CA ALA A 389 20.46 12.60 24.82
C ALA A 389 19.59 13.31 25.87
N THR A 390 19.14 14.52 25.51
CA THR A 390 18.15 15.27 26.29
C THR A 390 16.84 14.51 26.28
N GLY A 391 16.19 14.40 27.45
CA GLY A 391 14.90 13.74 27.55
C GLY A 391 13.83 14.46 26.71
N VAL A 392 12.97 13.68 26.07
CA VAL A 392 11.83 14.15 25.27
C VAL A 392 10.60 14.18 26.15
N THR A 393 9.79 15.23 26.03
CA THR A 393 8.45 15.28 26.63
C THR A 393 7.45 15.34 25.47
N PRO A 394 6.91 14.19 25.02
CA PRO A 394 6.02 14.17 23.87
C PRO A 394 4.71 14.93 24.13
N PRO A 395 4.14 15.57 23.10
CA PRO A 395 2.78 16.08 23.16
C PRO A 395 1.77 14.94 23.35
N ASN A 396 0.60 15.26 23.89
CA ASN A 396 -0.41 14.25 24.28
C ASN A 396 -1.77 14.38 23.60
N LEU A 397 -2.02 15.45 22.83
CA LEU A 397 -3.29 15.62 22.12
C LEU A 397 -3.19 15.08 20.70
N ALA A 398 -3.86 13.97 20.41
CA ALA A 398 -3.89 13.41 19.06
C ALA A 398 -4.60 14.36 18.09
N LEU A 399 -4.02 14.57 16.91
CA LEU A 399 -4.66 15.31 15.83
C LEU A 399 -5.84 14.52 15.26
N PRO A 400 -6.95 15.20 14.92
CA PRO A 400 -8.05 14.55 14.21
C PRO A 400 -7.59 13.89 12.91
N ALA A 401 -8.17 12.73 12.60
CA ALA A 401 -7.89 11.96 11.39
C ALA A 401 -8.01 12.80 10.10
N SER A 402 -9.02 13.65 10.01
CA SER A 402 -9.25 14.54 8.86
C SER A 402 -8.12 15.54 8.63
N VAL A 403 -7.51 16.05 9.71
CA VAL A 403 -6.36 16.97 9.60
C VAL A 403 -5.15 16.23 9.05
N GLN A 404 -4.86 15.03 9.54
CA GLN A 404 -3.75 14.22 9.03
C GLN A 404 -3.92 13.86 7.55
N GLN A 405 -5.15 13.58 7.11
CA GLN A 405 -5.47 13.39 5.70
C GLN A 405 -5.19 14.64 4.86
N MET A 406 -5.58 15.82 5.34
CA MET A 406 -5.26 17.08 4.67
C MET A 406 -3.75 17.32 4.59
N MET A 407 -3.00 16.97 5.63
CA MET A 407 -1.55 17.08 5.64
C MET A 407 -0.90 16.17 4.60
N ALA A 408 -1.31 14.90 4.53
CA ALA A 408 -0.81 13.95 3.54
C ALA A 408 -1.15 14.38 2.10
N ARG A 409 -2.37 14.88 1.88
CA ARG A 409 -2.75 15.47 0.59
C ARG A 409 -1.83 16.64 0.22
N ARG A 410 -1.56 17.52 1.19
CA ARG A 410 -0.70 18.69 0.97
C ARG A 410 0.74 18.30 0.66
N GLU A 411 1.29 17.28 1.33
CA GLU A 411 2.60 16.71 1.04
C GLU A 411 2.69 16.26 -0.42
N TYR A 412 1.70 15.50 -0.88
CA TYR A 412 1.61 15.08 -2.28
C TYR A 412 1.54 16.27 -3.25
N GLU A 413 0.62 17.22 -3.03
CA GLU A 413 0.41 18.36 -3.94
C GLU A 413 1.69 19.21 -4.10
N MET A 414 2.45 19.40 -3.02
CA MET A 414 3.72 20.14 -3.07
C MET A 414 4.77 19.40 -3.91
N ILE A 415 4.83 18.07 -3.80
CA ILE A 415 5.82 17.26 -4.51
C ILE A 415 5.46 17.14 -5.99
N GLU A 416 4.19 16.96 -6.31
CA GLU A 416 3.70 16.98 -7.69
C GLU A 416 4.05 18.30 -8.39
N GLN A 417 3.75 19.44 -7.77
CA GLN A 417 4.09 20.76 -8.31
C GLN A 417 5.59 20.95 -8.54
N SER A 418 6.42 20.51 -7.58
CA SER A 418 7.87 20.55 -7.71
C SER A 418 8.37 19.68 -8.88
N TRP A 419 7.83 18.47 -9.00
CA TRP A 419 8.18 17.53 -10.06
C TRP A 419 7.81 18.07 -11.44
N GLU A 420 6.60 18.61 -11.60
CA GLU A 420 6.16 19.23 -12.85
C GLU A 420 7.06 20.42 -13.24
N ALA A 421 7.44 21.25 -12.27
CA ALA A 421 8.35 22.36 -12.51
C ALA A 421 9.73 21.88 -12.98
N GLN A 422 10.30 20.85 -12.34
CA GLN A 422 11.57 20.24 -12.75
C GLN A 422 11.50 19.63 -14.15
N LEU A 423 10.41 18.92 -14.45
CA LEU A 423 10.20 18.26 -15.73
C LEU A 423 10.00 19.28 -16.86
N ASN A 424 9.29 20.38 -16.60
CA ASN A 424 9.17 21.51 -17.52
C ASN A 424 10.51 22.23 -17.74
N ALA A 425 11.32 22.42 -16.68
CA ALA A 425 12.66 22.98 -16.79
C ALA A 425 13.61 22.07 -17.61
N ALA A 426 13.51 20.75 -17.46
CA ALA A 426 14.25 19.79 -18.29
C ALA A 426 13.81 19.88 -19.77
N ARG A 427 12.50 19.87 -20.04
CA ARG A 427 11.95 20.01 -21.41
C ARG A 427 12.38 21.32 -22.07
N SER A 428 12.41 22.43 -21.33
CA SER A 428 12.89 23.73 -21.82
C SER A 428 14.37 23.69 -22.20
N ARG A 429 15.22 23.06 -21.37
CA ARG A 429 16.64 22.83 -21.65
C ARG A 429 16.86 21.97 -22.90
N TYR A 430 16.06 20.92 -23.09
CA TYR A 430 16.13 20.11 -24.31
C TYR A 430 15.71 20.89 -25.55
N ARG A 431 14.61 21.66 -25.49
CA ARG A 431 14.17 22.49 -26.62
C ARG A 431 15.26 23.51 -27.03
N SER A 432 15.92 24.15 -26.07
CA SER A 432 16.96 25.14 -26.37
C SER A 432 18.26 24.52 -26.91
N ALA A 433 18.57 23.26 -26.55
CA ALA A 433 19.71 22.52 -27.06
C ALA A 433 19.55 22.07 -28.52
N PHE A 434 18.33 21.81 -28.99
CA PHE A 434 18.03 21.48 -30.40
C PHE A 434 17.69 22.69 -31.27
N SER A 435 17.65 23.89 -30.68
CA SER A 435 17.43 25.17 -31.40
C SER A 435 18.73 25.93 -31.67
N ARG A 436 19.87 25.31 -31.42
CA ARG A 436 21.23 25.76 -31.76
C ARG A 436 21.85 24.74 -32.70
#